data_AF-A0A1L8WQQ2-F1
#
_entry.id   AF-A0A1L8WQQ2-F1
#
_cell.length_a   1.000
_cell.length_b   1.000
_cell.length_c   1.000
_cell.angle_alpha   90.00
_cell.angle_beta   90.00
_cell.angle_gamma   90.00
#
_symmetry.space_group_name_H-M   'P 1'
#
loop_
_entity.id
_entity.type
_entity.pdbx_description
1 polymer ?
#
loop_
_entity_poly.entity_id
_entity_poly.type
_entity_poly.pdbx_seq_one_letter_code
_entity_poly.pdbx_strand_id
1 'polypeptide(L)'
;MEKIINKQKNFEFRNFYLTSDPYNIFWIYETIPTKALKYKLIVKNPITKLKKNQHYFLGDDKFEQLVQKGKYAYEIIHLEEILLPISLSNLKNLGVTAPQGYAYIKKYPSLVDILEKVELKRIF
;
A
#
# COMPACT_ATOMS: atom_id res chain seq x y z
N MET A 1 -2.87 -2.91 8.40
CA MET A 1 -3.76 -3.41 7.33
C MET A 1 -5.16 -3.68 7.81
N GLU A 2 -5.35 -4.23 9.01
CA GLU A 2 -6.65 -4.52 9.63
C GLU A 2 -7.71 -3.41 9.47
N LYS A 3 -7.39 -2.14 9.78
CA LYS A 3 -8.34 -1.02 9.59
C LYS A 3 -8.80 -0.83 8.14
N ILE A 4 -7.96 -1.14 7.16
CA ILE A 4 -8.32 -1.06 5.73
C ILE A 4 -9.23 -2.25 5.37
N ILE A 5 -8.86 -3.46 5.80
CA ILE A 5 -9.64 -4.69 5.58
C ILE A 5 -11.05 -4.54 6.17
N ASN A 6 -11.16 -4.01 7.39
CA ASN A 6 -12.43 -3.78 8.08
C ASN A 6 -13.15 -2.51 7.61
N LYS A 7 -12.71 -1.87 6.52
CA LYS A 7 -13.28 -0.65 5.93
C LYS A 7 -13.41 0.53 6.91
N GLN A 8 -12.50 0.60 7.89
CA GLN A 8 -12.37 1.75 8.80
C GLN A 8 -11.41 2.81 8.27
N LYS A 9 -10.59 2.49 7.26
CA LYS A 9 -9.59 3.40 6.65
C LYS A 9 -9.62 3.25 5.13
N ASN A 10 -9.91 4.34 4.41
CA ASN A 10 -10.02 4.38 2.94
C ASN A 10 -8.87 5.13 2.24
N PHE A 11 -7.92 5.70 2.99
CA PHE A 11 -6.72 6.32 2.43
C PHE A 11 -5.47 5.71 3.03
N GLU A 12 -4.45 5.46 2.21
CA GLU A 12 -3.11 5.17 2.69
C GLU A 12 -2.26 6.45 2.73
N PHE A 13 -1.73 6.80 3.90
CA PHE A 13 -0.96 8.04 4.06
C PHE A 13 0.54 7.75 3.98
N ARG A 14 1.26 8.49 3.14
CA ARG A 14 2.72 8.32 2.92
C ARG A 14 3.46 9.65 2.94
N ASN A 15 4.77 9.58 3.19
CA ASN A 15 5.68 10.75 3.19
C ASN A 15 6.23 11.08 1.79
N PHE A 16 5.80 10.35 0.76
CA PHE A 16 6.28 10.51 -0.61
C PHE A 16 5.11 10.88 -1.51
N TYR A 17 5.41 11.62 -2.57
CA TYR A 17 4.48 12.00 -3.62
C TYR A 17 4.85 11.24 -4.89
N LEU A 18 3.96 10.34 -5.31
CA LEU A 18 4.12 9.47 -6.47
C LEU A 18 2.84 9.51 -7.28
N THR A 19 2.97 9.74 -8.58
CA THR A 19 1.86 9.74 -9.52
C THR A 19 2.07 8.69 -10.60
N SER A 20 0.99 8.10 -11.07
CA SER A 20 0.97 7.14 -12.19
C SER A 20 -0.36 7.26 -12.93
N ASP A 21 -0.38 6.78 -14.18
CA ASP A 21 -1.58 6.77 -15.02
C ASP A 21 -2.00 5.30 -15.27
N PRO A 22 -3.23 4.88 -14.90
CA PRO A 22 -4.26 5.63 -14.19
C PRO A 22 -4.15 5.60 -12.65
N TYR A 23 -3.41 4.64 -12.09
CA TYR A 23 -3.32 4.40 -10.64
C TYR A 23 -1.91 3.97 -10.22
N ASN A 24 -1.63 4.04 -8.92
CA ASN A 24 -0.42 3.46 -8.34
C ASN A 24 -0.73 2.07 -7.78
N ILE A 25 0.24 1.16 -7.90
CA ILE A 25 0.18 -0.18 -7.28
C ILE A 25 1.20 -0.23 -6.16
N PHE A 26 0.75 -0.47 -4.94
CA PHE A 26 1.62 -0.67 -3.78
C PHE A 26 1.58 -2.13 -3.34
N TRP A 27 2.73 -2.79 -3.42
CA TRP A 27 2.96 -4.07 -2.76
C TRP A 27 3.36 -3.82 -1.31
N ILE A 28 2.59 -4.34 -0.37
CA ILE A 28 2.70 -4.02 1.05
C ILE A 28 3.38 -5.15 1.81
N TYR A 29 4.52 -4.82 2.40
CA TYR A 29 5.17 -5.64 3.40
C TYR A 29 4.54 -5.38 4.77
N GLU A 30 3.96 -6.41 5.37
CA GLU A 30 3.42 -6.38 6.73
C GLU A 30 4.54 -6.75 7.70
N THR A 31 4.90 -5.82 8.59
CA THR A 31 6.03 -6.00 9.53
C THR A 31 5.71 -7.01 10.63
N ILE A 32 4.68 -6.78 11.44
CA ILE A 32 4.24 -7.65 12.53
C ILE A 32 2.72 -7.80 12.41
N PRO A 33 2.14 -9.01 12.61
CA PRO A 33 2.81 -10.25 13.01
C PRO A 33 3.44 -11.05 11.85
N THR A 34 3.06 -10.79 10.59
CA THR A 34 3.34 -11.74 9.51
C THR A 34 4.75 -11.68 8.90
N LYS A 35 5.48 -10.55 8.99
CA LYS A 35 6.83 -10.38 8.42
C LYS A 35 6.93 -10.85 6.97
N ALA A 36 6.00 -10.42 6.12
CA ALA A 36 5.90 -10.87 4.73
C ALA A 36 5.35 -9.80 3.79
N LEU A 37 5.71 -9.88 2.52
CA LEU A 37 5.00 -9.20 1.44
C LEU A 37 3.66 -9.94 1.26
N LYS A 38 2.56 -9.24 1.53
CA LYS A 38 1.27 -9.90 1.75
C LYS A 38 0.10 -9.27 1.01
N TYR A 39 0.12 -7.97 0.77
CA TYR A 39 -1.01 -7.30 0.15
C TYR A 39 -0.60 -6.52 -1.08
N LYS A 40 -1.56 -6.34 -1.99
CA LYS A 40 -1.50 -5.43 -3.11
C LYS A 40 -2.62 -4.41 -2.95
N LEU A 41 -2.24 -3.13 -2.90
CA LEU A 41 -3.16 -2.02 -2.93
C LEU A 41 -3.11 -1.38 -4.32
N ILE A 42 -4.27 -1.14 -4.90
CA ILE A 42 -4.41 -0.20 -6.01
C ILE A 42 -4.94 1.09 -5.42
N VAL A 43 -4.24 2.20 -5.67
CA VAL A 43 -4.55 3.51 -5.09
C VAL A 43 -4.55 4.61 -6.15
N LYS A 44 -5.39 5.63 -5.97
CA LYS A 44 -5.36 6.83 -6.80
C LYS A 44 -4.12 7.66 -6.53
N ASN A 45 -3.86 8.63 -7.43
CA ASN A 45 -2.85 9.65 -7.20
C ASN A 45 -3.11 10.42 -5.90
N PRO A 46 -2.04 10.85 -5.20
CA PRO A 46 -2.14 11.41 -3.87
C PRO A 46 -2.90 12.74 -3.87
N ILE A 47 -3.66 12.97 -2.81
CA ILE A 47 -4.32 14.24 -2.53
C ILE A 47 -3.87 14.80 -1.18
N THR A 48 -3.98 16.11 -1.03
CA THR A 48 -3.77 16.85 0.23
C THR A 48 -5.04 17.55 0.70
N LYS A 49 -6.14 17.47 -0.08
CA LYS A 49 -7.43 18.05 0.24
C LYS A 49 -8.53 17.09 -0.19
N LEU A 50 -9.53 16.89 0.66
CA LEU A 50 -10.72 16.11 0.32
C LEU A 50 -11.57 16.88 -0.70
N LYS A 51 -12.21 16.14 -1.60
CA LYS A 51 -13.27 16.69 -2.47
C LYS A 51 -14.56 16.86 -1.67
N LYS A 52 -15.49 17.70 -2.14
CA LYS A 52 -16.76 18.04 -1.45
C LYS A 52 -17.55 16.83 -0.95
N ASN A 53 -17.55 15.71 -1.68
CA ASN A 53 -18.31 14.51 -1.35
C ASN A 53 -17.39 13.33 -0.94
N GLN A 54 -16.17 13.63 -0.48
CA GLN A 54 -15.17 12.65 -0.11
C GLN A 54 -14.86 12.81 1.38
N HIS A 55 -14.94 11.71 2.11
CA HIS A 55 -14.70 11.70 3.55
C HIS A 55 -13.62 10.68 3.91
N TYR A 56 -12.84 11.00 4.93
CA TYR A 56 -11.95 10.04 5.55
C TYR A 56 -12.72 9.25 6.62
N PHE A 57 -12.67 7.92 6.54
CA PHE A 57 -13.47 7.06 7.44
C PHE A 57 -13.09 7.17 8.93
N LEU A 58 -11.91 7.73 9.25
CA LEU A 58 -11.52 8.04 10.64
C LEU A 58 -11.72 9.51 11.01
N GLY A 59 -12.49 10.26 10.23
CA GLY A 59 -12.85 11.67 10.45
C GLY A 59 -12.00 12.64 9.62
N ASP A 60 -12.63 13.66 9.06
CA ASP A 60 -11.98 14.62 8.16
C ASP A 60 -10.94 15.48 8.91
N ASP A 61 -11.17 15.82 10.18
CA ASP A 61 -10.17 16.47 11.04
C ASP A 61 -8.88 15.64 11.15
N LYS A 62 -9.02 14.31 11.18
CA LYS A 62 -7.86 13.40 11.22
C LYS A 62 -7.10 13.40 9.90
N PHE A 63 -7.81 13.51 8.78
CA PHE A 63 -7.20 13.67 7.47
C PHE A 63 -6.38 14.96 7.42
N GLU A 64 -6.97 16.08 7.82
CA GLU A 64 -6.30 17.38 7.84
C GLU A 64 -5.06 17.37 8.74
N GLN A 65 -5.17 16.80 9.94
CA GLN A 65 -4.04 16.65 10.86
C GLN A 65 -2.88 15.85 10.23
N LEU A 66 -3.18 14.77 9.51
CA LEU A 66 -2.15 13.96 8.86
C LEU A 66 -1.50 14.72 7.70
N VAL A 67 -2.29 15.43 6.88
CA VAL A 67 -1.75 16.25 5.78
C VAL A 67 -0.87 17.38 6.31
N GLN A 68 -1.28 18.07 7.37
CA GLN A 68 -0.48 19.11 8.03
C GLN A 68 0.86 18.58 8.56
N LYS A 69 0.94 17.28 8.88
CA LYS A 69 2.20 16.58 9.23
C LYS A 69 3.03 16.17 8.00
N GLY A 70 2.75 16.73 6.82
CA GLY A 70 3.47 16.47 5.58
C GLY A 70 3.13 15.13 4.92
N LYS A 71 1.97 14.55 5.21
CA LYS A 71 1.52 13.30 4.59
C LYS A 71 0.72 13.57 3.31
N TYR A 72 0.85 12.66 2.35
CA TYR A 72 0.03 12.58 1.16
C TYR A 72 -0.96 11.42 1.30
N ALA A 73 -2.22 11.65 0.95
CA ALA A 73 -3.29 10.67 1.10
C ALA A 73 -3.58 9.98 -0.24
N TYR A 74 -3.40 8.66 -0.27
CA TYR A 74 -3.65 7.82 -1.43
C TYR A 74 -4.98 7.09 -1.25
N GLU A 75 -6.01 7.44 -2.01
CA GLU A 75 -7.32 6.79 -1.92
C GLU A 75 -7.20 5.33 -2.35
N ILE A 76 -7.59 4.42 -1.46
CA ILE A 76 -7.53 2.98 -1.72
C ILE A 76 -8.77 2.58 -2.51
N ILE A 77 -8.55 2.10 -3.74
CA ILE A 77 -9.65 1.67 -4.60
C ILE A 77 -9.83 0.16 -4.59
N HIS A 78 -8.74 -0.60 -4.46
CA HIS A 78 -8.78 -2.06 -4.38
C HIS A 78 -7.75 -2.58 -3.39
N LEU A 79 -8.10 -3.68 -2.73
CA LEU A 79 -7.21 -4.44 -1.85
C LEU A 79 -7.28 -5.92 -2.20
N GLU A 80 -6.10 -6.50 -2.43
CA GLU A 80 -5.90 -7.93 -2.66
C GLU A 80 -4.90 -8.49 -1.64
N GLU A 81 -5.12 -9.73 -1.22
CA GLU A 81 -4.22 -10.50 -0.37
C GLU A 81 -3.51 -11.58 -1.21
N ILE A 82 -2.19 -11.70 -1.06
CA ILE A 82 -1.40 -12.77 -1.64
C ILE A 82 -1.70 -14.06 -0.84
N LEU A 83 -2.24 -15.08 -1.50
CA LEU A 83 -2.64 -16.33 -0.82
C LEU A 83 -1.47 -17.04 -0.14
N LEU A 84 -0.28 -16.96 -0.76
CA LEU A 84 0.98 -17.44 -0.19
C LEU A 84 1.94 -16.26 0.00
N PRO A 85 1.90 -15.57 1.16
CA PRO A 85 2.74 -14.40 1.42
C PRO A 85 4.24 -14.71 1.30
N ILE A 86 4.99 -13.78 0.73
CA ILE A 86 6.44 -13.94 0.53
C ILE A 86 7.14 -13.48 1.81
N SER A 87 7.67 -14.43 2.56
CA SER A 87 8.32 -14.18 3.84
C SER A 87 9.54 -13.25 3.72
N LEU A 88 9.90 -12.57 4.81
CA LEU A 88 11.12 -11.77 4.89
C LEU A 88 12.38 -12.56 4.53
N SER A 89 12.47 -13.85 4.89
CA SER A 89 13.63 -14.68 4.52
C SER A 89 13.73 -14.86 3.01
N ASN A 90 12.60 -15.14 2.35
CA ASN A 90 12.55 -15.28 0.90
C ASN A 90 12.88 -13.95 0.21
N LEU A 91 12.35 -12.83 0.70
CA LEU A 91 12.70 -11.50 0.20
C LEU A 91 14.21 -11.21 0.32
N LYS A 92 14.82 -11.53 1.46
CA LYS A 92 16.27 -11.37 1.67
C LYS A 92 17.10 -12.21 0.70
N ASN A 93 16.67 -13.44 0.42
CA ASN A 93 17.33 -14.31 -0.56
C ASN A 93 17.27 -13.73 -1.99
N LEU A 94 16.25 -12.91 -2.29
CA LEU A 94 16.12 -12.15 -3.54
C LEU A 94 16.85 -10.80 -3.52
N GLY A 95 17.63 -10.50 -2.46
CA GLY A 95 18.30 -9.21 -2.28
C GLY A 95 17.38 -8.06 -1.89
N VAL A 96 16.13 -8.35 -1.52
CA VAL A 96 15.14 -7.35 -1.11
C VAL A 96 15.25 -7.13 0.40
N THR A 97 15.57 -5.90 0.78
CA THR A 97 15.46 -5.44 2.17
C THR A 97 14.17 -4.67 2.36
N ALA A 98 13.59 -4.73 3.57
CA ALA A 98 12.41 -3.93 3.88
C ALA A 98 12.76 -2.44 3.76
N PRO A 99 12.09 -1.68 2.87
CA PRO A 99 12.43 -0.28 2.66
C PRO A 99 11.99 0.56 3.87
N GLN A 100 12.80 1.56 4.24
CA GLN A 100 12.39 2.55 5.25
C GLN A 100 11.23 3.44 4.76
N GLY A 101 11.00 3.50 3.45
CA GLY A 101 9.86 4.20 2.82
C GLY A 101 9.20 3.33 1.75
N TYR A 102 9.78 3.32 0.55
CA TYR A 102 9.36 2.50 -0.57
C TYR A 102 10.57 2.08 -1.41
N ALA A 103 10.37 1.09 -2.28
CA ALA A 103 11.31 0.73 -3.33
C ALA A 103 10.52 0.38 -4.59
N TYR A 104 11.06 0.71 -5.76
CA TYR A 104 10.46 0.27 -7.01
C TYR A 104 10.77 -1.20 -7.25
N ILE A 105 9.74 -2.00 -7.55
CA ILE A 105 9.88 -3.43 -7.80
C ILE A 105 10.82 -3.76 -8.98
N LYS A 106 10.92 -2.87 -9.97
CA LYS A 106 11.83 -3.01 -11.12
C LYS A 106 13.31 -3.14 -10.74
N LYS A 107 13.67 -2.75 -9.50
CA LYS A 107 15.02 -2.97 -8.95
C LYS A 107 15.30 -4.46 -8.66
N TYR A 108 14.26 -5.28 -8.57
CA TYR A 108 14.31 -6.67 -8.15
C TYR A 108 13.62 -7.58 -9.18
N PRO A 109 14.26 -7.87 -10.33
CA PRO A 109 13.63 -8.63 -11.42
C PRO A 109 13.03 -9.96 -10.98
N SER A 110 13.76 -10.74 -10.16
CA SER A 110 13.25 -12.01 -9.64
C SER A 110 12.02 -11.87 -8.75
N LEU A 111 11.86 -10.74 -8.04
CA LEU A 111 10.64 -10.47 -7.30
C LEU A 111 9.48 -10.13 -8.24
N VAL A 112 9.73 -9.41 -9.34
CA VAL A 112 8.71 -9.14 -10.37
C VAL A 112 8.19 -10.45 -10.94
N ASP A 113 9.07 -11.35 -11.36
CA ASP A 113 8.70 -12.66 -11.92
C ASP A 113 7.83 -13.49 -10.96
N ILE A 114 8.08 -13.38 -9.65
CA ILE A 114 7.29 -14.04 -8.62
C ILE A 114 5.92 -13.36 -8.49
N LEU A 115 5.88 -12.04 -8.40
CA LEU A 115 4.66 -11.24 -8.22
C LEU A 115 3.70 -11.33 -9.42
N GLU A 116 4.18 -11.64 -10.61
CA GLU A 116 3.35 -11.91 -11.78
C GLU A 116 2.63 -13.27 -11.69
N LYS A 117 3.12 -14.18 -10.85
CA LYS A 117 2.62 -15.56 -10.73
C LYS A 117 1.89 -15.84 -9.42
N VAL A 118 1.87 -14.89 -8.48
CA VAL A 118 1.18 -15.10 -7.21
C VAL A 118 -0.32 -15.15 -7.40
N GLU A 119 -0.96 -16.04 -6.65
CA GLU A 119 -2.41 -16.05 -6.55
C GLU A 119 -2.88 -14.96 -5.58
N LEU A 120 -3.89 -14.21 -6.01
CA LEU A 120 -4.45 -13.07 -5.29
C LEU A 120 -5.91 -13.35 -4.91
N LYS A 121 -6.24 -13.09 -3.65
CA LYS A 121 -7.61 -13.05 -3.16
C LYS A 121 -8.07 -11.61 -3.05
N ARG A 122 -9.10 -11.25 -3.82
CA ARG A 122 -9.75 -9.93 -3.71
C ARG A 122 -10.42 -9.79 -2.35
N ILE A 123 -10.15 -8.68 -1.67
CA ILE A 123 -10.83 -8.28 -0.42
C ILE A 123 -11.94 -7.27 -0.75
N PHE A 124 -11.63 -6.25 -1.55
CA PHE A 124 -12.61 -5.35 -2.20
C PHE A 124 -12.00 -4.69 -3.44
#